data_AF-A0A8S2WMI6-F1
#
_entry.id   AF-A0A8S2WMI6-F1
#
_cell.length_a   1.000
_cell.length_b   1.000
_cell.length_c   1.000
_cell.angle_alpha   90.00
_cell.angle_beta   90.00
_cell.angle_gamma   90.00
#
_symmetry.space_group_name_H-M   'P 1'
#
loop_
_entity.id
_entity.type
_entity.pdbx_description
1 polymer ?
#
loop_
_entity_poly.entity_id
_entity_poly.type
_entity_poly.pdbx_seq_one_letter_code
_entity_poly.pdbx_strand_id
1 'polypeptide(L)'
;CMELDIENRRLPKGTLVNRDGAPASRSRIDGKTFYCGRPVLRRTNYCDEYCGPNNGPQCYACQALNEQTPRYKTLLNEYDYT
;
A
#
# COMPACT_ATOMS: atom_id res chain seq x y z
N CYS A 1 -4.03 10.14 -11.23
CA CYS A 1 -4.07 8.90 -12.04
C CYS A 1 -2.90 8.06 -11.59
N MET A 2 -3.08 6.78 -11.27
CA MET A 2 -2.05 5.96 -10.57
C MET A 2 -0.65 6.08 -11.18
N GLU A 3 -0.53 5.92 -12.50
CA GLU A 3 0.75 6.03 -13.21
C GLU A 3 1.39 7.42 -13.08
N LEU A 4 0.61 8.48 -13.30
CA LEU A 4 1.07 9.87 -13.12
C LEU A 4 1.52 10.14 -11.68
N ASP A 5 0.84 9.58 -10.69
CA ASP A 5 1.21 9.73 -9.28
C ASP A 5 2.54 9.03 -8.98
N ILE A 6 2.76 7.84 -9.55
CA ILE A 6 4.03 7.09 -9.42
C ILE A 6 5.17 7.85 -10.11
N GLU A 7 4.96 8.32 -11.34
CA GLU A 7 5.97 9.00 -12.15
C GLU A 7 6.36 10.35 -11.55
N ASN A 8 5.39 11.22 -11.27
CA ASN A 8 5.65 12.57 -10.75
C ASN A 8 6.35 12.55 -9.39
N ARG A 9 6.04 11.56 -8.55
CA ARG A 9 6.62 11.41 -7.21
C ARG A 9 7.85 10.50 -7.20
N ARG A 10 8.24 9.94 -8.36
CA ARG A 10 9.36 9.01 -8.52
C ARG A 10 9.31 7.86 -7.52
N LEU A 11 8.13 7.27 -7.35
CA LEU A 11 7.94 6.22 -6.36
C LEU A 11 8.71 4.95 -6.77
N PRO A 12 9.25 4.18 -5.80
CA PRO A 12 9.89 2.91 -6.10
C PRO A 12 8.93 1.98 -6.85
N LYS A 13 9.47 1.19 -7.78
CA LYS A 13 8.65 0.23 -8.51
C LYS A 13 7.95 -0.76 -7.56
N GLY A 14 6.73 -1.16 -7.91
CA GLY A 14 5.87 -1.97 -7.03
C GLY A 14 5.14 -1.17 -5.94
N THR A 15 5.36 0.15 -5.86
CA THR A 15 4.58 1.05 -5.00
C THR A 15 3.33 1.51 -5.74
N LEU A 16 2.19 1.49 -5.06
CA LEU A 16 0.95 2.12 -5.53
C LEU A 16 0.57 3.28 -4.60
N VAL A 17 -0.41 4.08 -4.99
CA VAL A 17 -0.91 5.20 -4.21
C VAL A 17 -2.33 4.92 -3.77
N ASN A 18 -2.58 4.96 -2.46
CA ASN A 18 -3.91 4.69 -1.91
C ASN A 18 -4.87 5.89 -2.11
N ARG A 19 -6.15 5.72 -1.76
CA ARG A 19 -7.18 6.78 -1.93
C ARG A 19 -6.92 8.07 -1.14
N ASP A 20 -6.06 8.02 -0.12
CA ASP A 20 -5.64 9.20 0.64
C ASP A 20 -4.43 9.91 0.01
N GLY A 21 -3.98 9.44 -1.17
CA GLY A 21 -2.82 9.97 -1.85
C GLY A 21 -1.49 9.52 -1.22
N ALA A 22 -1.47 8.52 -0.34
CA ALA A 22 -0.24 8.03 0.28
C ALA A 22 0.38 6.88 -0.53
N PRO A 23 1.72 6.89 -0.74
CA PRO A 23 2.43 5.72 -1.23
C PRO A 23 2.19 4.51 -0.31
N ALA A 24 1.92 3.36 -0.89
CA ALA A 24 1.69 2.11 -0.20
C ALA A 24 2.53 1.01 -0.85
N SER A 25 3.26 0.28 -0.01
CA SER A 25 4.16 -0.79 -0.43
C SER A 25 3.49 -2.14 -0.22
N ARG A 26 3.74 -3.06 -1.15
CA ARG A 26 3.31 -4.45 -1.03
C ARG A 26 4.00 -5.14 0.15
N SER A 27 3.24 -5.90 0.93
CA SER A 27 3.72 -6.70 2.04
C SER A 27 4.68 -7.78 1.55
N ARG A 28 5.80 -7.94 2.25
CA ARG A 28 6.73 -9.06 2.03
C ARG A 28 6.24 -10.37 2.68
N ILE A 29 5.23 -10.32 3.54
CA ILE A 29 4.69 -11.50 4.24
C ILE A 29 3.74 -12.29 3.35
N ASP A 30 2.79 -11.61 2.70
CA ASP A 30 1.73 -12.25 1.90
C ASP A 30 1.80 -11.93 0.40
N GLY A 31 2.65 -10.97 0.00
CA GLY A 31 2.82 -10.56 -1.40
C GLY A 31 1.58 -9.92 -2.04
N LYS A 32 0.53 -9.59 -1.28
CA LYS A 32 -0.75 -9.13 -1.82
C LYS A 32 -1.29 -7.89 -1.12
N THR A 33 -0.98 -7.73 0.15
CA THR A 33 -1.52 -6.68 1.01
C THR A 33 -0.67 -5.43 0.94
N PHE A 34 -1.26 -4.25 0.75
CA PHE A 34 -0.53 -2.98 0.67
C PHE A 34 -0.56 -2.20 2.00
N TYR A 35 0.55 -1.59 2.39
CA TYR A 35 0.64 -0.82 3.63
C TYR A 35 1.30 0.52 3.37
N CYS A 36 0.71 1.62 3.87
CA CYS A 36 1.26 2.96 3.69
C CYS A 36 2.22 3.39 4.81
N GLY A 37 2.31 2.64 5.91
CA GLY A 37 3.20 2.93 7.03
C GLY A 37 2.91 4.24 7.77
N ARG A 38 1.77 4.89 7.51
CA ARG A 38 1.39 6.15 8.17
C ARG A 38 0.75 5.88 9.55
N PRO A 39 0.91 6.79 10.54
CA PRO A 39 0.27 6.70 11.84
C PRO A 39 -1.21 7.12 11.79
N VAL A 40 -2.02 6.39 11.02
CA VAL A 40 -3.44 6.70 10.74
C VAL A 40 -4.41 5.92 11.62
N LEU A 41 -3.89 5.06 12.50
CA LEU A 41 -4.69 4.22 13.40
C LEU A 41 -4.62 4.71 14.84
N ARG A 42 -4.38 6.01 15.03
CA ARG A 42 -4.44 6.65 16.35
C ARG A 42 -5.80 6.32 16.97
N ARG A 43 -5.77 5.81 18.21
CA ARG A 43 -6.95 5.31 18.98
C ARG A 43 -7.41 3.88 18.66
N THR A 44 -6.68 3.13 17.85
CA THR A 44 -6.89 1.68 17.76
C THR A 44 -6.13 1.01 18.91
N ASN A 45 -6.87 0.42 19.85
CA ASN A 45 -6.27 -0.30 20.97
C ASN A 45 -5.48 -1.52 20.49
N TYR A 46 -4.40 -1.87 21.21
CA TYR A 46 -3.58 -3.07 20.97
C TYR A 46 -2.79 -3.08 19.64
N CYS A 47 -2.54 -1.92 19.03
CA CYS A 47 -1.70 -1.82 17.85
C CYS A 47 -0.66 -0.70 18.01
N ASP A 48 0.34 -0.68 17.12
CA ASP A 48 1.41 0.33 17.10
C ASP A 48 0.99 1.68 16.47
N GLU A 49 -0.30 1.83 16.14
CA GLU A 49 -0.91 2.99 15.47
C GLU A 49 -0.55 3.18 13.98
N TYR A 50 0.29 2.30 13.41
CA TYR A 50 0.74 2.40 12.02
C TYR A 50 0.00 1.44 11.09
N CYS A 51 -0.25 1.88 9.86
CA CYS A 51 -0.72 0.98 8.81
C CYS A 51 0.44 0.09 8.31
N GLY A 52 0.68 -1.05 8.95
CA GLY A 52 1.81 -1.92 8.59
C GLY A 52 1.78 -3.29 9.25
N PRO A 53 2.36 -4.34 8.62
CA PRO A 53 2.23 -5.72 9.08
C PRO A 53 2.90 -6.00 10.45
N ASN A 54 3.64 -5.04 11.00
CA ASN A 54 4.31 -5.16 12.28
C ASN A 54 3.44 -4.57 13.40
N ASN A 55 2.44 -5.34 13.87
CA ASN A 55 1.53 -4.94 14.96
C ASN A 55 0.59 -3.76 14.64
N GLY A 56 0.30 -3.53 13.36
CA GLY A 56 -0.65 -2.53 12.88
C GLY A 56 -1.66 -3.11 11.89
N PRO A 57 -2.97 -2.91 12.03
CA PRO A 57 -3.89 -3.33 10.99
C PRO A 57 -3.71 -2.51 9.72
N GLN A 58 -4.33 -2.95 8.64
CA GLN A 58 -4.39 -2.18 7.41
C GLN A 58 -5.36 -0.99 7.58
N CYS A 59 -4.97 0.21 7.16
CA CYS A 59 -5.91 1.34 7.16
C CYS A 59 -6.95 1.20 6.05
N TYR A 60 -8.10 1.85 6.22
CA TYR A 60 -9.21 1.82 5.26
C TYR A 60 -8.77 2.18 3.83
N ALA A 61 -7.86 3.16 3.69
CA ALA A 61 -7.37 3.56 2.37
C ALA A 61 -6.53 2.46 1.68
N CYS A 62 -5.73 1.72 2.44
CA CYS A 62 -4.95 0.59 1.94
C CYS A 62 -5.82 -0.67 1.70
N GLN A 63 -6.88 -0.87 2.49
CA GLN A 63 -7.89 -1.90 2.21
C GLN A 63 -8.57 -1.65 0.87
N ALA A 64 -9.04 -0.42 0.63
CA ALA A 64 -9.64 -0.04 -0.64
C ALA A 64 -8.65 -0.18 -1.81
N LEU A 65 -7.36 0.07 -1.57
CA LEU A 65 -6.32 -0.16 -2.58
C LEU A 65 -6.19 -1.66 -2.92
N ASN A 66 -6.23 -2.55 -1.93
CA ASN A 66 -6.16 -4.00 -2.19
C ASN A 66 -7.26 -4.46 -3.15
N GLU A 67 -8.49 -3.97 -2.98
CA GLU A 67 -9.63 -4.28 -3.87
C GLU A 67 -9.43 -3.76 -5.29
N GLN A 68 -8.72 -2.64 -5.45
CA GLN A 68 -8.41 -2.04 -6.75
C GLN A 68 -7.18 -2.64 -7.43
N THR A 69 -6.34 -3.38 -6.69
CA THR A 69 -5.10 -4.02 -7.19
C THR A 69 -5.25 -4.70 -8.55
N PRO A 70 -6.34 -5.45 -8.87
CA PRO A 70 -6.49 -6.07 -10.19
C PRO A 70 -6.43 -5.10 -11.37
N ARG A 71 -6.82 -3.83 -11.16
CA ARG A 71 -6.76 -2.78 -12.19
C ARG A 71 -5.34 -2.33 -12.50
N TYR A 72 -4.43 -2.50 -11.56
CA TYR A 72 -3.04 -2.02 -11.64
C TYR A 72 -2.05 -3.17 -11.82
N LYS A 73 -2.53 -4.34 -12.25
CA LYS A 73 -1.71 -5.55 -12.40
C LYS A 73 -0.48 -5.31 -13.30
N THR A 74 -0.60 -4.50 -14.34
CA THR A 74 0.53 -4.13 -15.23
C THR A 74 1.64 -3.36 -14.51
N LEU A 75 1.29 -2.47 -13.57
CA LEU A 75 2.23 -1.70 -12.74
C LEU A 75 2.91 -2.55 -11.67
N LEU A 76 2.38 -3.74 -11.44
CA LEU A 76 2.75 -4.67 -10.38
C LEU A 76 3.50 -5.90 -10.90
N ASN A 77 3.22 -6.34 -12.13
CA ASN A 77 3.76 -7.55 -12.76
C ASN A 77 5.24 -7.43 -13.17
N GLU A 78 5.85 -6.23 -13.14
CA GLU A 78 7.30 -6.09 -13.38
C GLU A 78 8.16 -6.71 -12.25
N TYR A 79 7.55 -7.22 -11.16
CA TYR A 79 8.23 -7.65 -9.94
C TYR A 79 7.79 -9.01 -9.38
N ASP A 80 7.09 -9.84 -10.17
CA ASP A 80 6.76 -11.22 -9.76
C ASP A 80 7.90 -12.23 -10.05
N TYR A 81 9.17 -11.77 -10.13
CA TYR A 81 10.32 -12.63 -10.34
C TYR A 81 11.17 -12.81 -9.07
N THR A 82 11.36 -14.10 -8.74
CA THR A 82 12.26 -14.74 -7.76
C THR A 82 11.92 -14.62 -6.28
#